data_AF-L1I6F8-F1
#
_entry.id   AF-L1I6F8-F1
#
_cell.length_a   1.000
_cell.length_b   1.000
_cell.length_c   1.000
_cell.angle_alpha   90.00
_cell.angle_beta   90.00
_cell.angle_gamma   90.00
#
_symmetry.space_group_name_H-M   'P 1'
#
loop_
_entity.id
_entity.type
_entity.pdbx_description
1 polymer ?
#
loop_
_entity_poly.entity_id
_entity_poly.type
_entity_poly.pdbx_seq_one_letter_code
_entity_poly.pdbx_strand_id
1 'polypeptide(L)'
;ESSQIMSQGMMSSSGVTALPFKEGSKAIQSPVVQEEFRQMVAEHKSLVKLGEGYGKWDRTGKLMYIDQMEAIEDRWGIFMKRFELMGEMNPEFVLQVTVPFFSSLRVARS
;
A
#
# COMPACT_ATOMS: atom_id res chain seq x y z
N GLU A 1 -16.00 -7.63 -9.26
CA GLU A 1 -15.53 -8.05 -7.92
C GLU A 1 -14.04 -7.82 -7.70
N SER A 2 -13.12 -8.31 -8.54
CA SER A 2 -11.66 -8.21 -8.28
C SER A 2 -11.08 -6.79 -8.18
N SER A 3 -11.56 -5.84 -8.99
CA SER A 3 -11.18 -4.41 -8.90
C SER A 3 -11.58 -3.80 -7.54
N GLN A 4 -12.71 -4.25 -7.00
CA GLN A 4 -13.29 -3.74 -5.76
C GLN A 4 -12.56 -4.25 -4.51
N ILE A 5 -11.99 -5.47 -4.58
CA ILE A 5 -11.15 -6.03 -3.52
C ILE A 5 -9.82 -5.27 -3.44
N MET A 6 -9.24 -4.93 -4.59
CA MET A 6 -8.03 -4.11 -4.67
C MET A 6 -8.24 -2.69 -4.14
N SER A 7 -9.35 -2.06 -4.50
CA SER A 7 -9.69 -0.73 -3.98
C SER A 7 -9.95 -0.75 -2.47
N GLN A 8 -10.66 -1.76 -1.94
CA GLN A 8 -10.98 -1.85 -0.52
C GLN A 8 -9.75 -2.10 0.36
N GLY A 9 -8.76 -2.85 -0.13
CA GLY A 9 -7.49 -3.03 0.59
C GLY A 9 -6.67 -1.73 0.69
N MET A 10 -6.68 -0.93 -0.38
CA MET A 10 -5.91 0.32 -0.50
C MET A 10 -6.56 1.53 0.21
N MET A 11 -7.90 1.59 0.26
CA MET A 11 -8.64 2.74 0.82
C MET A 11 -8.74 2.79 2.35
N SER A 12 -8.11 1.86 3.06
CA SER A 12 -8.19 1.78 4.53
C SER A 12 -7.41 2.90 5.25
N SER A 13 -6.66 3.76 4.53
CA SER A 13 -6.04 4.97 5.06
C SER A 13 -6.89 6.22 4.77
N SER A 14 -7.35 6.87 5.83
CA SER A 14 -8.22 8.04 5.87
C SER A 14 -7.81 9.17 4.92
N GLY A 15 -8.57 9.36 3.83
CA GLY A 15 -8.47 10.54 2.96
C GLY A 15 -8.34 10.24 1.46
N VAL A 16 -8.05 8.99 1.08
CA VAL A 16 -8.00 8.59 -0.33
C VAL A 16 -9.39 8.23 -0.83
N THR A 17 -9.93 9.04 -1.75
CA THR A 17 -11.26 8.88 -2.34
C THR A 17 -11.22 8.32 -3.77
N ALA A 18 -10.08 8.46 -4.46
CA ALA A 18 -9.91 7.96 -5.81
C ALA A 18 -9.63 6.44 -5.85
N LEU A 19 -10.13 5.74 -6.88
CA LEU A 19 -9.75 4.35 -7.14
C LEU A 19 -8.26 4.28 -7.50
N PRO A 20 -7.51 3.26 -7.04
CA PRO A 20 -6.07 3.13 -7.33
C PRO A 20 -5.74 2.95 -8.82
N PHE A 21 -6.67 2.41 -9.61
CA PHE A 21 -6.48 2.09 -11.02
C PHE A 21 -7.55 2.75 -11.88
N LYS A 22 -7.22 2.98 -13.16
CA LYS A 22 -8.17 3.48 -14.16
C LYS A 22 -9.33 2.50 -14.37
N GLU A 23 -10.50 3.02 -14.69
CA GLU A 23 -11.65 2.19 -15.05
C GLU A 23 -11.31 1.32 -16.28
N GLY A 24 -11.67 0.03 -16.22
CA GLY A 24 -11.40 -0.91 -17.31
C GLY A 24 -9.95 -1.36 -17.45
N SER A 25 -9.06 -1.03 -16.50
CA SER A 25 -7.67 -1.51 -16.51
C SER A 25 -7.60 -3.02 -16.69
N LYS A 26 -6.86 -3.48 -17.71
CA LYS A 26 -6.67 -4.91 -17.97
C LYS A 26 -5.63 -5.52 -17.05
N ALA A 27 -4.69 -4.72 -16.56
CA ALA A 27 -3.62 -5.16 -15.69
C ALA A 27 -4.17 -5.75 -14.37
N ILE A 28 -5.23 -5.17 -13.81
CA ILE A 28 -5.90 -5.67 -12.59
C ILE A 28 -6.86 -6.84 -12.83
N GLN A 29 -7.19 -7.13 -14.09
CA GLN A 29 -8.00 -8.30 -14.47
C GLN A 29 -7.14 -9.56 -14.58
N SER A 30 -5.82 -9.42 -14.61
CA SER A 30 -4.89 -10.55 -14.65
C SER A 30 -5.01 -11.42 -13.39
N PRO A 31 -5.24 -12.73 -13.51
CA PRO A 31 -5.28 -13.65 -12.37
C PRO A 31 -3.98 -13.64 -11.54
N VAL A 32 -2.84 -13.46 -12.21
CA VAL A 32 -1.52 -13.40 -11.56
C VAL A 32 -1.42 -12.17 -10.66
N VAL A 33 -1.84 -11.01 -11.16
CA VAL A 33 -1.85 -9.74 -10.41
C VAL A 33 -2.81 -9.81 -9.23
N GLN A 34 -3.95 -10.47 -9.40
CA GLN A 34 -4.93 -10.67 -8.32
C GLN A 34 -4.39 -11.57 -7.22
N GLU A 35 -3.70 -12.64 -7.58
CA GLU A 35 -3.13 -13.56 -6.61
C GLU A 35 -1.97 -12.91 -5.84
N GLU A 36 -1.08 -12.21 -6.55
CA GLU A 36 0.00 -11.42 -5.92
C GLU A 36 -0.57 -10.40 -4.91
N PHE A 37 -1.62 -9.67 -5.29
CA PHE A 37 -2.28 -8.72 -4.39
C PHE A 37 -2.88 -9.39 -3.15
N ARG A 38 -3.56 -10.54 -3.31
CA ARG A 38 -4.14 -11.27 -2.18
C ARG A 38 -3.07 -11.70 -1.18
N GLN A 39 -1.94 -12.21 -1.67
CA GLN A 39 -0.82 -12.63 -0.83
C GLN A 39 -0.24 -11.45 -0.05
N MET A 40 0.03 -10.32 -0.73
CA MET A 40 0.53 -9.12 -0.05
C MET A 40 -0.43 -8.59 1.01
N VAL A 41 -1.75 -8.58 0.74
CA VAL A 41 -2.75 -8.17 1.73
C VAL A 41 -2.80 -9.12 2.91
N ALA A 42 -2.74 -10.43 2.67
CA ALA A 42 -2.75 -11.43 3.73
C ALA A 42 -1.52 -11.32 4.64
N GLU A 43 -0.35 -11.15 4.05
CA GLU A 43 0.92 -10.94 4.77
C GLU A 43 0.90 -9.64 5.57
N HIS A 44 0.48 -8.53 4.94
CA HIS A 44 0.35 -7.25 5.63
C HIS A 44 -0.62 -7.31 6.81
N LYS A 45 -1.80 -7.93 6.64
CA LYS A 45 -2.75 -8.16 7.74
C LYS A 45 -2.16 -8.99 8.87
N SER A 46 -1.38 -10.01 8.53
CA SER A 46 -0.71 -10.86 9.52
C SER A 46 0.33 -10.08 10.30
N LEU A 47 1.08 -9.19 9.63
CA LEU A 47 2.09 -8.35 10.27
C LEU A 47 1.45 -7.24 11.12
N VAL A 48 0.38 -6.59 10.66
CA VAL A 48 -0.39 -5.62 11.48
C VAL A 48 -0.91 -6.28 12.76
N LYS A 49 -1.44 -7.50 12.65
CA LYS A 49 -1.91 -8.26 13.82
C LYS A 49 -0.76 -8.60 14.77
N LEU A 50 0.42 -8.97 14.24
CA LEU A 50 1.62 -9.17 15.06
C LEU A 50 1.97 -7.87 15.82
N GLY A 51 1.85 -6.74 15.15
CA GLY A 51 2.09 -5.39 15.69
C GLY A 51 1.24 -4.99 16.89
N GLU A 52 0.10 -5.64 17.14
CA GLU A 52 -0.70 -5.43 18.36
C GLU A 52 0.13 -5.69 19.63
N GLY A 53 1.17 -6.52 19.54
CA GLY A 53 2.13 -6.79 20.60
C GLY A 53 3.27 -5.78 20.74
N TYR A 54 3.41 -4.81 19.83
CA TYR A 54 4.60 -3.95 19.69
C TYR A 54 5.03 -3.26 21.00
N GLY A 55 4.06 -2.78 21.79
CA GLY A 55 4.33 -2.11 23.06
C GLY A 55 5.01 -2.99 24.12
N LYS A 56 4.85 -4.32 24.02
CA LYS A 56 5.34 -5.31 25.00
C LYS A 56 6.71 -5.89 24.64
N TRP A 57 7.20 -5.65 23.43
CA TRP A 57 8.49 -6.18 22.98
C TRP A 57 9.68 -5.39 23.52
N ASP A 58 10.80 -6.07 23.62
CA ASP A 58 12.10 -5.46 23.87
C ASP A 58 12.58 -4.68 22.64
N ARG A 59 13.70 -3.97 22.78
CA ARG A 59 14.24 -3.13 21.69
C ARG A 59 14.51 -3.94 20.42
N THR A 60 15.03 -5.15 20.56
CA THR A 60 15.36 -6.03 19.44
C THR A 60 14.10 -6.47 18.70
N GLY A 61 13.06 -6.93 19.42
CA GLY A 61 11.80 -7.31 18.80
C GLY A 61 11.10 -6.16 18.08
N LYS A 62 11.19 -4.94 18.62
CA LYS A 62 10.66 -3.73 17.95
C LYS A 62 11.38 -3.43 16.64
N LEU A 63 12.72 -3.50 16.62
CA LEU A 63 13.50 -3.28 15.39
C LEU A 63 13.17 -4.34 14.33
N MET A 64 13.16 -5.62 14.70
CA MET A 64 12.82 -6.70 13.76
C MET A 64 11.41 -6.57 13.17
N TYR A 65 10.47 -6.01 13.92
CA TYR A 65 9.13 -5.73 13.41
C TYR A 65 9.12 -4.56 12.44
N ILE A 66 9.85 -3.48 12.74
CA ILE A 66 10.00 -2.34 11.83
C ILE A 66 10.65 -2.80 10.52
N ASP A 67 11.74 -3.55 10.59
CA ASP A 67 12.43 -4.09 9.41
C ASP A 67 11.48 -4.92 8.53
N GLN A 68 10.62 -5.73 9.15
CA GLN A 68 9.61 -6.51 8.42
C GLN A 68 8.52 -5.62 7.82
N MET A 69 8.08 -4.57 8.52
CA MET A 69 7.10 -3.63 8.00
C MET A 69 7.65 -2.88 6.79
N GLU A 70 8.88 -2.37 6.87
CA GLU A 70 9.57 -1.71 5.77
C GLU A 70 9.73 -2.65 4.55
N ALA A 71 10.09 -3.91 4.77
CA ALA A 71 10.17 -4.90 3.68
C ALA A 71 8.81 -5.17 3.00
N ILE A 72 7.70 -5.11 3.74
CA ILE A 72 6.36 -5.21 3.15
C ILE A 72 6.05 -3.93 2.35
N GLU A 73 6.34 -2.75 2.88
CA GLU A 73 6.14 -1.47 2.20
C GLU A 73 6.94 -1.38 0.89
N ASP A 74 8.19 -1.84 0.88
CA ASP A 74 9.02 -1.89 -0.33
C ASP A 74 8.39 -2.74 -1.44
N ARG A 75 7.83 -3.90 -1.08
CA ARG A 75 7.12 -4.76 -2.05
C ARG A 75 5.85 -4.12 -2.58
N TRP A 76 5.11 -3.42 -1.72
CA TRP A 76 3.97 -2.61 -2.14
C TRP A 76 4.40 -1.49 -3.10
N GLY A 77 5.53 -0.83 -2.82
CA GLY A 77 6.13 0.19 -3.68
C GLY A 77 6.45 -0.37 -5.07
N ILE A 78 7.14 -1.51 -5.15
CA ILE A 78 7.48 -2.18 -6.41
C ILE A 78 6.21 -2.62 -7.17
N PHE A 79 5.21 -3.14 -6.45
CA PHE A 79 3.92 -3.49 -7.03
C PHE A 79 3.25 -2.27 -7.66
N MET A 80 3.10 -1.18 -6.92
CA MET A 80 2.46 0.04 -7.42
C MET A 80 3.25 0.70 -8.54
N LYS A 81 4.58 0.72 -8.45
CA LYS A 81 5.45 1.29 -9.49
C LYS A 81 5.29 0.59 -10.83
N ARG A 82 5.03 -0.72 -10.85
CA ARG A 82 4.71 -1.46 -12.09
C ARG A 82 3.49 -0.86 -12.79
N PHE A 83 2.41 -0.59 -12.05
CA PHE A 83 1.20 -0.01 -12.65
C PHE A 83 1.36 1.46 -13.02
N GLU A 84 2.16 2.21 -12.26
CA GLU A 84 2.53 3.59 -12.61
C GLU A 84 3.25 3.63 -13.96
N LEU A 85 4.26 2.77 -14.15
CA LEU A 85 5.03 2.67 -15.40
C LEU A 85 4.18 2.16 -16.58
N MET A 86 3.20 1.29 -16.32
CA MET A 86 2.23 0.86 -17.33
C MET A 86 1.18 1.95 -17.66
N GLY A 87 1.13 3.05 -16.90
CA GLY A 87 0.12 4.09 -17.07
C GLY A 87 -1.30 3.63 -16.70
N GLU A 88 -1.43 2.59 -15.88
CA GLU A 88 -2.70 1.97 -15.48
C GLU A 88 -3.25 2.59 -14.19
N MET A 89 -2.42 3.30 -13.44
CA MET A 89 -2.84 4.00 -12.22
C MET A 89 -3.72 5.21 -12.52
N ASN A 90 -4.68 5.45 -11.63
CA ASN A 90 -5.49 6.67 -11.67
C ASN A 90 -4.62 7.87 -11.24
N PRO A 91 -4.47 8.91 -12.08
CA PRO A 91 -3.71 10.10 -11.72
C PRO A 91 -4.24 10.80 -10.46
N GLU A 92 -5.56 10.82 -10.23
CA GLU A 92 -6.15 11.42 -9.04
C GLU A 92 -5.75 10.66 -7.77
N PHE A 93 -5.65 9.33 -7.84
CA PHE A 93 -5.15 8.52 -6.73
C PHE A 93 -3.69 8.83 -6.43
N VAL A 94 -2.84 8.86 -7.47
CA VAL A 94 -1.40 9.21 -7.32
C VAL A 94 -1.26 10.57 -6.63
N LEU A 95 -2.04 11.57 -7.05
CA LEU A 95 -2.01 12.89 -6.42
C LEU A 95 -2.43 12.85 -4.94
N GLN A 96 -3.49 12.10 -4.61
CA GLN A 96 -3.98 11.99 -3.23
C GLN A 96 -3.01 11.27 -2.29
N VAL A 97 -2.21 10.31 -2.79
CA VAL A 97 -1.20 9.62 -1.96
C VAL A 97 0.13 10.38 -1.90
N THR A 98 0.51 11.07 -2.97
CA THR A 98 1.83 11.69 -3.09
C THR A 98 1.87 13.13 -2.57
N VAL A 99 0.80 13.92 -2.76
CA VAL A 99 0.77 15.34 -2.37
C VAL A 99 0.78 15.56 -0.85
N PRO A 100 0.02 14.80 -0.02
CA PRO A 100 0.06 14.97 1.44
C PRO A 100 1.44 14.67 2.03
N PHE A 101 2.13 13.66 1.49
CA PHE A 101 3.50 13.31 1.87
C PHE A 101 4.48 14.47 1.64
N PHE A 102 4.46 15.09 0.45
CA PHE A 102 5.34 16.24 0.19
C PHE A 102 4.93 17.50 0.96
N SER A 103 3.65 17.65 1.27
CA SER A 103 3.15 18.77 2.06
C SER A 103 3.61 18.66 3.52
N SER A 104 3.54 17.47 4.12
CA SER A 104 4.05 17.25 5.49
C SER A 104 5.56 17.42 5.59
N LEU A 105 6.33 16.99 4.57
CA LEU A 105 7.78 17.22 4.50
C LEU A 105 8.16 18.69 4.36
N ARG A 106 7.35 19.50 3.66
CA ARG A 106 7.58 20.94 3.54
C ARG A 106 7.32 21.66 4.87
N VAL A 107 6.26 21.26 5.60
CA VAL A 107 5.93 21.80 6.93
C VAL A 107 6.96 21.35 7.98
N ALA A 108 7.47 20.12 7.92
CA ALA A 108 8.50 19.64 8.84
C ALA A 108 9.88 20.31 8.65
N ARG A 109 10.09 21.04 7.53
CA ARG A 109 11.32 21.77 7.22
C ARG A 109 11.21 23.29 7.43
N SER A 110 10.04 23.81 7.80
CA SER A 110 9.80 25.22 8.18
C SER A 110 9.74 25.36 9.68
#